data_AF-A0A8T3C657-F1
#
_entry.id   AF-A0A8T3C657-F1
#
_cell.length_a   1.000
_cell.length_b   1.000
_cell.length_c   1.000
_cell.angle_alpha   90.00
_cell.angle_beta   90.00
_cell.angle_gamma   90.00
#
_symmetry.space_group_name_H-M   'P 1'
#
loop_
_entity.id
_entity.type
_entity.pdbx_description
1 polymer ?
#
loop_
_entity_poly.entity_id
_entity_poly.type
_entity_poly.pdbx_seq_one_letter_code
_entity_poly.pdbx_strand_id
1 'polypeptide(L)'
;MRCLHQQMLARGLLSPPPSTSSSESPLSQQLGAAIVSSYLACSALTDALTVLERLTPSPILCWNLLIPQNVQSCQLYCAFSLCFRLRHAGARPDQYTFPFVLKACGELPSFRRGILVHALVCNSGFDSNVFVCNA
;
A
#
# COMPACT_ATOMS: atom_id res chain seq x y z
N MET A 1 -21.78 -4.41 5.07
CA MET A 1 -20.81 -3.47 4.45
C MET A 1 -21.41 -2.12 4.05
N ARG A 2 -22.58 -2.04 3.39
CA ARG A 2 -23.22 -0.74 3.07
C ARG A 2 -23.47 0.14 4.30
N CYS A 3 -23.83 -0.45 5.44
CA CYS A 3 -24.07 0.28 6.70
C CYS A 3 -22.77 0.85 7.31
N LEU A 4 -21.66 0.10 7.30
CA LEU A 4 -20.35 0.60 7.75
C LEU A 4 -19.84 1.72 6.85
N HIS A 5 -19.93 1.55 5.52
CA HIS A 5 -19.57 2.59 4.54
C HIS A 5 -20.42 3.86 4.74
N GLN A 6 -21.73 3.72 4.96
CA GLN A 6 -22.62 4.85 5.27
C GLN A 6 -22.34 5.50 6.63
N GLN A 7 -22.02 4.72 7.66
CA GLN A 7 -21.67 5.25 8.98
C GLN A 7 -20.33 5.98 8.97
N MET A 8 -19.37 5.54 8.16
CA MET A 8 -18.09 6.20 7.97
C MET A 8 -18.21 7.52 7.19
N LEU A 9 -19.07 7.56 6.17
CA LEU A 9 -19.42 8.80 5.47
C LEU A 9 -20.17 9.78 6.39
N ALA A 10 -21.14 9.29 7.17
CA ALA A 10 -21.94 10.11 8.08
C ALA A 10 -21.12 10.74 9.23
N ARG A 11 -19.98 10.13 9.61
CA ARG A 11 -19.09 10.65 10.64
C ARG A 11 -18.03 11.63 10.13
N GLY A 12 -18.04 12.00 8.84
CA GLY A 12 -17.06 12.93 8.27
C GLY A 12 -15.63 12.41 8.24
N LEU A 13 -15.41 11.11 8.49
CA LEU A 13 -14.07 10.50 8.52
C LEU A 13 -13.43 10.38 7.13
N LEU A 14 -14.16 10.74 6.06
CA LEU A 14 -13.72 10.77 4.66
C LEU A 14 -13.73 12.18 4.06
N SER A 15 -13.99 13.24 4.85
CA SER A 15 -13.80 14.61 4.38
C SER A 15 -12.32 14.99 4.46
N PRO A 16 -11.73 15.59 3.42
CA PRO A 16 -10.32 15.99 3.44
C PRO A 16 -10.08 17.01 4.57
N PRO A 17 -9.10 16.79 5.47
CA PRO A 17 -8.75 17.78 6.47
C PRO A 17 -8.12 19.02 5.80
N PRO A 18 -8.32 20.22 6.37
CA PRO A 18 -7.64 21.41 5.89
C PRO A 18 -6.12 21.27 6.06
N SER A 19 -5.40 21.73 5.04
CA SER A 19 -3.95 21.66 4.91
C SER A 19 -3.23 22.36 6.07
N THR A 20 -2.75 21.59 7.05
CA THR A 20 -1.69 22.03 7.96
C THR A 20 -0.63 20.95 8.12
N SER A 21 0.59 21.45 8.30
CA SER A 21 1.90 20.82 8.16
C SER A 21 2.20 19.65 9.10
N SER A 22 2.78 18.60 8.50
CA SER A 22 3.94 17.83 8.99
C SER A 22 3.89 17.18 10.38
N SER A 23 3.00 16.20 10.55
CA SER A 23 3.29 14.87 11.11
C SER A 23 1.95 14.17 11.25
N GLU A 24 1.59 13.30 10.31
CA GLU A 24 0.36 12.51 10.48
C GLU A 24 0.46 11.71 11.79
N SER A 25 -0.48 11.97 12.70
CA SER A 25 -0.53 11.30 14.00
C SER A 25 -0.51 9.77 13.81
N PRO A 26 0.19 8.99 14.66
CA PRO A 26 0.16 7.53 14.59
C PRO A 26 -1.26 6.94 14.57
N LEU A 27 -2.21 7.63 15.23
CA LEU A 27 -3.62 7.25 15.27
C LEU A 27 -4.31 7.35 13.90
N SER A 28 -3.98 8.33 13.06
CA SER A 28 -4.58 8.46 11.72
C SER A 28 -4.11 7.35 10.79
N GLN A 29 -2.84 6.94 10.89
CA GLN A 29 -2.31 5.82 10.13
C GLN A 29 -2.95 4.49 10.53
N GLN A 30 -3.09 4.25 11.84
CA GLN A 30 -3.74 3.05 12.37
C GLN A 30 -5.22 2.98 12.00
N LEU A 31 -5.93 4.11 12.07
CA LEU A 31 -7.34 4.18 11.66
C LEU A 31 -7.51 3.86 10.18
N GLY A 32 -6.71 4.49 9.31
CA GLY A 32 -6.72 4.21 7.87
C GLY A 32 -6.46 2.73 7.56
N ALA A 33 -5.45 2.14 8.22
CA ALA A 33 -5.11 0.74 8.06
C ALA A 33 -6.23 -0.20 8.55
N ALA A 34 -6.87 0.10 9.68
CA ALA A 34 -8.00 -0.68 10.20
C ALA A 34 -9.19 -0.68 9.23
N ILE A 35 -9.48 0.48 8.64
CA ILE A 35 -10.53 0.61 7.62
C ILE A 35 -10.19 -0.26 6.41
N VAL A 36 -9.01 -0.08 5.81
CA VAL A 36 -8.58 -0.86 4.64
C VAL A 36 -8.60 -2.36 4.93
N SER A 37 -8.08 -2.77 6.09
CA SER A 37 -8.10 -4.16 6.55
C SER A 37 -9.52 -4.74 6.63
N SER A 38 -10.50 -3.96 7.09
CA SER A 38 -11.90 -4.41 7.15
C SER A 38 -12.51 -4.69 5.76
N TYR A 39 -12.13 -3.92 4.72
CA TYR A 39 -12.55 -4.21 3.35
C TYR A 39 -11.84 -5.44 2.79
N LEU A 40 -10.54 -5.60 3.08
CA LEU A 40 -9.77 -6.78 2.67
C LEU A 40 -10.30 -8.07 3.31
N ALA A 41 -10.68 -8.05 4.59
CA ALA A 41 -11.29 -9.18 5.29
C ALA A 41 -12.61 -9.64 4.65
N CYS A 42 -13.29 -8.76 3.92
CA CYS A 42 -14.51 -9.06 3.16
C CYS A 42 -14.24 -9.35 1.68
N SER A 43 -12.98 -9.63 1.31
CA SER A 43 -12.54 -9.88 -0.07
C SER A 43 -12.87 -8.75 -1.05
N ALA A 44 -13.10 -7.53 -0.53
CA ALA A 44 -13.47 -6.36 -1.32
C ALA A 44 -12.23 -5.54 -1.69
N LEU A 45 -11.29 -6.15 -2.43
CA LEU A 45 -10.00 -5.53 -2.79
C LEU A 45 -10.19 -4.22 -3.57
N THR A 46 -11.13 -4.19 -4.51
CA THR A 46 -11.44 -2.99 -5.29
C THR A 46 -11.91 -1.86 -4.37
N ASP A 47 -12.82 -2.13 -3.45
CA ASP A 47 -13.31 -1.13 -2.49
C ASP A 47 -12.18 -0.65 -1.57
N ALA A 48 -11.31 -1.55 -1.12
CA ALA A 48 -10.15 -1.18 -0.32
C ALA A 48 -9.20 -0.22 -1.05
N LEU A 49 -9.01 -0.40 -2.37
CA LEU A 49 -8.25 0.52 -3.21
C LEU A 49 -8.97 1.88 -3.36
N THR A 50 -10.30 1.89 -3.51
CA THR A 50 -11.06 3.17 -3.55
C THR A 50 -10.97 3.93 -2.24
N VAL A 51 -10.91 3.23 -1.10
CA VAL A 51 -10.74 3.85 0.21
C VAL A 51 -9.34 4.43 0.33
N LEU A 52 -8.30 3.71 -0.10
CA LEU A 52 -6.92 4.21 -0.12
C LEU A 52 -6.84 5.56 -0.86
N GLU A 53 -7.48 5.68 -2.02
CA GLU A 53 -7.49 6.90 -2.84
C GLU A 53 -8.18 8.08 -2.16
N ARG A 54 -9.08 7.82 -1.20
CA ARG A 54 -9.76 8.85 -0.40
C ARG A 54 -8.96 9.28 0.83
N LEU A 55 -8.02 8.45 1.30
CA LEU A 55 -7.12 8.79 2.39
C LEU A 55 -5.95 9.60 1.82
N THR A 56 -6.01 10.93 1.94
CA THR A 56 -4.95 11.84 1.46
C THR A 56 -4.34 12.63 2.64
N PRO A 57 -3.02 12.51 2.90
CA PRO A 57 -2.10 11.56 2.26
C PRO A 57 -2.43 10.09 2.65
N SER A 58 -2.07 9.14 1.78
CA SER A 58 -2.39 7.72 2.03
C SER A 58 -1.36 7.11 2.98
N PRO A 59 -1.76 6.60 4.16
CA PRO A 59 -0.83 6.06 5.15
C PRO A 59 -0.02 4.87 4.62
N ILE A 60 1.28 4.80 4.92
CA ILE A 60 2.16 3.69 4.49
C ILE A 60 1.62 2.31 4.88
N LEU A 61 0.99 2.22 6.07
CA LEU A 61 0.36 0.99 6.55
C LEU A 61 -0.73 0.47 5.61
N CYS A 62 -1.46 1.33 4.91
CA CYS A 62 -2.50 0.89 3.96
C CYS A 62 -1.89 0.22 2.73
N TRP A 63 -0.77 0.75 2.22
CA TRP A 63 -0.03 0.14 1.11
C TRP A 63 0.59 -1.20 1.49
N ASN A 64 1.14 -1.29 2.71
CA ASN A 64 1.69 -2.52 3.27
C ASN A 64 0.62 -3.59 3.56
N LEU A 65 -0.67 -3.26 3.52
CA LEU A 65 -1.76 -4.23 3.51
C LEU A 65 -2.16 -4.62 2.08
N LEU A 66 -2.27 -3.64 1.19
CA LEU A 66 -2.80 -3.86 -0.16
C LEU A 66 -1.83 -4.58 -1.09
N ILE A 67 -0.54 -4.26 -1.03
CA ILE A 67 0.47 -4.87 -1.93
C ILE A 67 0.57 -6.39 -1.68
N PRO A 68 0.75 -6.88 -0.43
CA PRO A 68 0.73 -8.32 -0.15
C PRO A 68 -0.56 -8.98 -0.59
N GLN A 69 -1.71 -8.35 -0.36
CA GLN A 69 -3.02 -8.89 -0.75
C GLN A 69 -3.14 -9.08 -2.26
N ASN A 70 -2.61 -8.16 -3.06
CA ASN A 70 -2.57 -8.30 -4.52
C ASN A 70 -1.70 -9.48 -4.95
N VAL A 71 -0.54 -9.68 -4.30
CA VAL A 71 0.33 -10.83 -4.58
C VAL A 71 -0.37 -12.15 -4.21
N GLN A 72 -1.00 -12.22 -3.04
CA GLN A 72 -1.77 -13.39 -2.61
C GLN A 72 -2.95 -13.70 -3.54
N SER A 73 -3.52 -12.68 -4.18
CA SER A 73 -4.62 -12.81 -5.14
C SER A 73 -4.13 -13.06 -6.58
N CYS A 74 -2.84 -13.36 -6.78
CA CYS A 74 -2.18 -13.53 -8.08
C CYS A 74 -2.27 -12.29 -9.02
N GLN A 75 -2.55 -11.11 -8.48
CA GLN A 75 -2.62 -9.84 -9.22
C GLN A 75 -1.23 -9.18 -9.26
N LEU A 76 -0.25 -9.89 -9.80
CA LEU A 76 1.17 -9.52 -9.71
C LEU A 76 1.49 -8.18 -10.40
N TYR A 77 0.89 -7.92 -11.56
CA TYR A 77 1.02 -6.64 -12.26
C TYR A 77 0.44 -5.47 -11.44
N CYS A 78 -0.66 -5.71 -10.71
CA CYS A 78 -1.26 -4.72 -9.82
C CYS A 78 -0.37 -4.45 -8.60
N ALA A 79 0.17 -5.51 -7.98
CA ALA A 79 1.13 -5.39 -6.87
C ALA A 79 2.35 -4.55 -7.27
N PHE A 80 2.93 -4.83 -8.44
CA PHE A 80 4.01 -4.02 -9.00
C PHE A 80 3.57 -2.56 -9.20
N SER A 81 2.43 -2.32 -9.85
CA SER A 81 1.92 -0.97 -10.11
C SER A 81 1.69 -0.17 -8.82
N LEU A 82 1.16 -0.82 -7.78
CA LEU A 82 0.91 -0.20 -6.47
C LEU A 82 2.20 0.29 -5.80
N CYS A 83 3.34 -0.40 -5.96
CA CYS A 83 4.63 0.07 -5.46
C CYS A 83 5.02 1.43 -6.08
N PHE A 84 4.81 1.61 -7.39
CA PHE A 84 5.09 2.88 -8.05
C PHE A 84 4.06 3.95 -7.69
N ARG A 85 2.78 3.58 -7.56
CA ARG A 85 1.74 4.49 -7.06
C ARG A 85 2.05 5.01 -5.65
N LEU A 86 2.52 4.15 -4.76
CA LEU A 86 2.99 4.52 -3.41
C LEU A 86 4.05 5.62 -3.51
N ARG A 87 5.04 5.47 -4.41
CA ARG A 87 6.08 6.49 -4.64
C ARG A 87 5.52 7.80 -5.19
N HIS A 88 4.59 7.72 -6.14
CA HIS A 88 3.94 8.90 -6.69
C HIS A 88 3.06 9.62 -5.66
N ALA A 89 2.53 8.92 -4.66
CA ALA A 89 1.80 9.50 -3.53
C ALA A 89 2.73 10.17 -2.48
N GLY A 90 4.04 10.23 -2.72
CA GLY A 90 5.01 10.85 -1.82
C GLY A 90 5.48 9.96 -0.66
N ALA A 91 4.96 8.73 -0.57
CA ALA A 91 5.45 7.72 0.37
C ALA A 91 6.69 6.99 -0.20
N ARG A 92 7.44 6.29 0.65
CA ARG A 92 8.58 5.46 0.23
C ARG A 92 8.31 3.98 0.54
N PRO A 93 8.55 3.06 -0.41
CA PRO A 93 8.52 1.64 -0.10
C PRO A 93 9.52 1.32 1.01
N ASP A 94 9.15 0.40 1.89
CA ASP A 94 9.96 -0.01 3.03
C ASP A 94 10.28 -1.51 3.01
N GLN A 95 10.92 -1.99 4.07
CA GLN A 95 11.24 -3.42 4.27
C GLN A 95 10.01 -4.35 4.29
N TYR A 96 8.80 -3.81 4.48
CA TYR A 96 7.55 -4.57 4.41
C TYR A 96 6.90 -4.50 3.03
N THR A 97 7.25 -3.51 2.21
CA THR A 97 6.80 -3.40 0.82
C THR A 97 7.62 -4.27 -0.13
N PHE A 98 8.95 -4.13 -0.08
CA PHE A 98 9.85 -4.69 -1.10
C PHE A 98 9.76 -6.22 -1.26
N PRO A 99 9.66 -7.04 -0.20
CA PRO A 99 9.64 -8.48 -0.35
C PRO A 99 8.51 -8.98 -1.25
N PHE A 100 7.32 -8.39 -1.10
CA PHE A 100 6.14 -8.77 -1.90
C PHE A 100 6.26 -8.31 -3.36
N VAL A 101 6.84 -7.14 -3.59
CA VAL A 101 7.05 -6.62 -4.95
C VAL A 101 8.13 -7.41 -5.69
N LEU A 102 9.21 -7.80 -4.99
CA LEU A 102 10.26 -8.66 -5.53
C LEU A 102 9.72 -10.05 -5.85
N LYS A 103 8.94 -10.65 -4.95
CA LYS A 103 8.22 -11.90 -5.21
C LYS A 103 7.35 -11.80 -6.46
N ALA A 104 6.55 -10.74 -6.58
CA ALA A 104 5.74 -10.51 -7.78
C ALA A 104 6.59 -10.39 -9.05
N CYS A 105 7.76 -9.76 -8.99
CA CYS A 105 8.67 -9.67 -10.13
C CYS A 105 9.29 -11.02 -10.51
N GLY A 106 9.58 -11.89 -9.53
CA GLY A 106 10.08 -13.24 -9.76
C GLY A 106 9.06 -14.16 -10.44
N GLU A 107 7.77 -13.96 -10.16
CA GLU A 107 6.67 -14.73 -10.77
C GLU A 107 6.19 -14.14 -12.11
N LEU A 108 6.46 -12.87 -12.38
CA LEU A 108 6.11 -12.23 -13.65
C LEU A 108 7.13 -12.58 -14.75
N PRO A 109 6.70 -12.81 -16.01
CA PRO A 109 7.60 -13.02 -17.15
C PRO A 109 8.21 -11.68 -17.63
N SER A 110 8.85 -10.93 -16.73
CA SER A 110 9.33 -9.57 -17.01
C SER A 110 10.60 -9.21 -16.22
N PHE A 111 11.76 -9.59 -16.76
CA PHE A 111 13.06 -9.26 -16.19
C PHE A 111 13.27 -7.75 -15.97
N ARG A 112 12.75 -6.91 -16.88
CA ARG A 112 12.85 -5.44 -16.77
C ARG A 112 12.22 -4.91 -15.47
N ARG A 113 11.11 -5.49 -15.02
CA ARG A 113 10.45 -5.09 -13.76
C ARG A 113 11.31 -5.43 -12.55
N GLY A 114 11.93 -6.61 -12.55
CA GLY A 114 12.90 -7.01 -11.53
C GLY A 114 14.06 -6.02 -11.41
N ILE A 115 14.68 -5.62 -12.53
CA ILE A 115 15.77 -4.62 -12.52
C ILE A 115 15.30 -3.30 -11.92
N LEU A 116 14.13 -2.80 -12.31
CA LEU A 116 13.61 -1.52 -11.81
C LEU A 116 13.40 -1.56 -10.29
N VAL A 117 12.84 -2.65 -9.77
CA VAL A 117 12.61 -2.82 -8.32
C VAL A 117 13.92 -3.04 -7.58
N HIS A 118 14.87 -3.81 -8.13
CA HIS A 118 16.19 -4.00 -7.53
C HIS A 118 16.96 -2.68 -7.44
N ALA A 119 17.00 -1.89 -8.51
CA ALA A 119 17.60 -0.55 -8.47
C ALA A 119 16.93 0.36 -7.44
N LEU A 120 15.60 0.25 -7.29
CA LEU A 120 14.85 0.98 -6.28
C LEU A 120 15.21 0.53 -4.84
N VAL A 121 15.43 -0.76 -4.60
CA VAL A 121 15.90 -1.31 -3.32
C VAL A 121 17.27 -0.72 -2.95
N CYS A 122 18.23 -0.77 -3.88
CA CYS A 122 19.57 -0.21 -3.67
C CYS A 122 19.52 1.30 -3.41
N ASN A 123 18.76 2.05 -4.22
CA ASN A 123 18.62 3.49 -4.05
C ASN A 123 17.92 3.89 -2.74
N SER A 124 17.18 2.96 -2.13
CA SER A 124 16.47 3.18 -0.87
C SER A 124 17.25 2.69 0.36
N GLY A 125 18.44 2.09 0.18
CA GLY A 125 19.29 1.57 1.26
C GLY A 125 18.79 0.26 1.88
N PHE A 126 18.04 -0.55 1.13
CA PHE A 126 17.53 -1.85 1.60
C PHE A 126 18.28 -3.05 0.99
N ASP A 127 19.38 -2.83 0.29
CA ASP A 127 20.22 -3.84 -0.37
C ASP A 127 20.96 -4.78 0.59
N SER A 128 21.05 -4.42 1.88
CA SER A 128 21.54 -5.28 2.95
C SER A 128 20.46 -5.64 3.98
N ASN A 129 19.18 -5.36 3.70
CA ASN A 129 18.10 -5.67 4.63
C ASN A 129 17.71 -7.16 4.52
N VAL A 130 17.79 -7.89 5.63
CA VAL A 130 17.56 -9.34 5.66
C VAL A 130 16.18 -9.74 5.16
N PHE A 131 15.13 -8.95 5.42
CA PHE A 131 13.79 -9.26 4.93
C PHE A 131 13.68 -9.06 3.42
N VAL A 132 14.38 -8.07 2.87
CA VAL A 132 14.36 -7.74 1.44
C VAL A 132 15.25 -8.68 0.63
N CYS A 133 16.42 -9.03 1.13
CA CYS A 133 17.38 -9.88 0.41
C CYS A 133 17.01 -11.37 0.42
N ASN A 134 16.10 -11.80 1.30
CA ASN A 134 15.56 -13.16 1.35
C ASN A 134 14.26 -13.34 0.53
N ALA A 135 13.82 -12.30 -0.17
CA ALA A 135 12.56 -12.27 -0.91
C ALA A 135 12.61 -12.99 -2.27
#